data_AF-A0A1W4W7V6-F1
#
_entry.id   AF-A0A1W4W7V6-F1
#
_cell.length_a   1.000
_cell.length_b   1.000
_cell.length_c   1.000
_cell.angle_alpha   90.00
_cell.angle_beta   90.00
_cell.angle_gamma   90.00
#
_symmetry.space_group_name_H-M   'P 1'
#
loop_
_entity.id
_entity.type
_entity.pdbx_description
1 polymer ?
#
loop_
_entity_poly.entity_id
_entity_poly.type
_entity_poly.pdbx_seq_one_letter_code
_entity_poly.pdbx_strand_id
1 'polypeptide(L)'
;MPKGLSMVAADQLWKAYVVSEDNSKDAWTNKWNWILEEYEKLHQQLTEVSAKADNIPKKAPDQRSLKPFPNSVNHEYGWISAKPDFRLEKYGPDIMQAMPLPKSD
;
A
#
# COMPACT_ATOMS: atom_id res chain seq x y z
N MET A 1 -28.83 -26.10 26.19
CA MET A 1 -28.06 -25.72 27.39
C MET A 1 -26.89 -26.68 27.56
N PRO A 2 -25.68 -26.19 27.89
CA PRO A 2 -24.55 -27.07 28.20
C PRO A 2 -24.91 -27.99 29.37
N LYS A 3 -24.65 -29.30 29.23
CA LYS A 3 -24.98 -30.31 30.25
C LYS A 3 -24.04 -30.13 31.45
N GLY A 4 -24.60 -29.96 32.64
CA GLY A 4 -23.85 -29.85 33.91
C GLY A 4 -23.81 -28.45 34.55
N LEU A 5 -24.43 -27.43 33.95
CA LEU A 5 -24.49 -26.08 34.50
C LEU A 5 -25.78 -25.89 35.35
N SER A 6 -25.66 -25.31 36.55
CA SER A 6 -26.83 -25.02 37.38
C SER A 6 -27.75 -24.00 36.68
N MET A 7 -29.06 -24.08 36.91
CA MET A 7 -30.03 -23.16 36.30
C MET A 7 -29.73 -21.69 36.62
N VAL A 8 -29.26 -21.41 37.83
CA VAL A 8 -28.84 -20.07 38.27
C VAL A 8 -27.59 -19.60 37.51
N ALA A 9 -26.61 -20.48 37.33
CA ALA A 9 -25.41 -20.16 36.56
C ALA A 9 -25.72 -19.94 35.07
N ALA A 10 -26.67 -20.69 34.51
CA ALA A 10 -27.14 -20.49 33.14
C ALA A 10 -27.85 -19.13 32.95
N ASP A 11 -28.70 -18.73 33.90
CA ASP A 11 -29.36 -17.42 33.89
C ASP A 11 -28.37 -16.26 34.03
N GLN A 12 -27.37 -16.39 34.91
CA GLN A 12 -26.31 -15.38 35.04
C GLN A 12 -25.46 -15.25 33.77
N LEU A 13 -25.13 -16.37 33.12
CA LEU A 13 -24.41 -16.34 31.84
C LEU A 13 -25.22 -15.61 30.77
N TRP A 14 -26.52 -15.91 30.66
CA TRP A 14 -27.39 -15.26 29.69
C TRP A 14 -27.47 -13.74 29.92
N LYS A 15 -27.65 -13.30 31.17
CA LYS A 15 -27.62 -11.88 31.52
C LYS A 15 -26.30 -11.21 31.17
N ALA A 16 -25.17 -11.88 31.47
CA ALA A 16 -23.85 -11.37 31.13
C ALA A 16 -23.67 -11.23 29.60
N TYR A 17 -24.19 -12.18 28.82
CA TYR A 17 -24.14 -12.09 27.36
C TYR A 17 -24.96 -10.92 26.82
N VAL A 18 -26.20 -10.76 27.28
CA VAL A 18 -27.06 -9.64 26.86
C VAL A 18 -26.39 -8.30 27.16
N VAL A 19 -25.86 -8.13 28.39
CA VAL A 19 -25.14 -6.92 28.77
C VAL A 19 -23.88 -6.73 27.94
N SER A 20 -23.15 -7.80 27.62
CA SER A 20 -21.96 -7.72 26.78
C SER A 20 -22.28 -7.30 25.34
N GLU A 21 -23.42 -7.73 24.81
CA GLU A 21 -23.88 -7.37 23.47
C GLU A 21 -24.24 -5.88 23.41
N ASP A 22 -25.03 -5.39 24.37
CA ASP A 22 -25.37 -3.97 24.49
C ASP A 22 -24.12 -3.10 24.63
N ASN A 23 -23.19 -3.50 25.52
CA ASN A 23 -21.92 -2.79 25.71
C ASN A 23 -21.06 -2.79 24.43
N SER A 24 -21.06 -3.88 23.67
CA SER A 24 -20.31 -3.99 22.43
C SER A 24 -20.88 -3.08 21.35
N LYS A 25 -22.21 -3.01 21.26
CA LYS A 25 -22.91 -2.11 20.35
C LYS A 25 -22.55 -0.65 20.65
N ASP A 26 -22.62 -0.25 21.92
CA ASP A 26 -22.29 1.12 22.35
C ASP A 26 -20.81 1.44 22.18
N ALA A 27 -19.91 0.48 22.42
CA ALA A 27 -18.49 0.66 22.19
C ALA A 27 -18.19 0.86 20.70
N TRP A 28 -18.82 0.06 19.82
CA TRP A 28 -18.64 0.17 18.38
C TRP A 28 -19.10 1.54 17.86
N THR A 29 -20.28 1.99 18.28
CA THR A 29 -20.88 3.25 17.80
C THR A 29 -20.30 4.50 18.44
N ASN A 30 -19.89 4.47 19.71
CA ASN A 30 -19.46 5.69 20.41
C ASN A 30 -17.94 5.78 20.58
N LYS A 31 -17.27 4.64 20.82
CA LYS A 31 -15.81 4.65 21.08
C LYS A 31 -15.00 4.47 19.81
N TRP A 32 -15.50 3.73 18.83
CA TRP A 32 -14.73 3.34 17.64
C TRP A 32 -15.24 3.94 16.33
N ASN A 33 -16.28 4.77 16.38
CA ASN A 33 -16.79 5.47 15.19
C ASN A 33 -15.76 6.37 14.52
N TRP A 34 -14.83 6.96 15.29
CA TRP A 34 -13.75 7.78 14.76
C TRP A 34 -12.89 7.05 13.72
N ILE A 35 -12.81 5.71 13.75
CA ILE A 35 -12.06 4.92 12.76
C ILE A 35 -12.70 5.08 11.38
N LEU A 36 -14.03 5.09 11.30
CA LEU A 36 -14.76 5.30 10.05
C LEU A 36 -14.54 6.73 9.54
N GLU A 37 -14.61 7.71 10.44
CA GLU A 37 -14.36 9.12 10.11
C GLU A 37 -12.92 9.32 9.60
N GLU A 38 -11.94 8.66 10.20
CA GLU A 38 -10.54 8.76 9.80
C GLU A 38 -10.30 8.10 8.44
N TYR A 39 -10.94 6.95 8.18
CA TYR A 39 -10.88 6.30 6.89
C TYR A 39 -11.50 7.17 5.78
N GLU A 40 -12.61 7.83 6.08
CA GLU A 40 -13.26 8.76 5.15
C GLU A 40 -12.34 9.95 4.82
N LYS A 41 -11.72 10.56 5.82
CA LYS A 41 -10.73 11.65 5.62
C LYS A 41 -9.55 11.20 4.78
N LEU A 42 -8.98 10.02 5.08
CA LEU A 42 -7.86 9.47 4.32
C LEU A 42 -8.26 9.21 2.86
N HIS A 43 -9.47 8.70 2.64
CA HIS A 43 -10.00 8.49 1.30
C HIS A 43 -10.13 9.81 0.53
N GLN A 44 -10.68 10.85 1.15
CA GLN A 44 -10.79 12.18 0.55
C GLN A 44 -9.41 12.75 0.17
N GLN A 45 -8.43 12.68 1.08
CA GLN A 45 -7.06 13.11 0.79
C GLN A 45 -6.44 12.35 -0.39
N LEU A 46 -6.65 11.03 -0.45
CA LEU A 46 -6.14 10.21 -1.55
C LEU A 46 -6.79 10.60 -2.88
N THR A 47 -8.11 10.84 -2.90
CA THR A 47 -8.81 11.30 -4.11
C THR A 47 -8.33 12.66 -4.58
N GLU A 48 -8.05 13.59 -3.67
CA GLU A 48 -7.52 14.91 -4.01
C GLU A 48 -6.10 14.83 -4.60
N VAL A 49 -5.24 13.99 -4.01
CA VAL A 49 -3.89 13.76 -4.50
C VAL A 49 -3.93 13.08 -5.86
N SER A 50 -4.79 12.08 -6.04
CA SER A 50 -4.96 11.38 -7.32
C SER A 50 -5.43 12.34 -8.42
N ALA A 51 -6.41 13.19 -8.12
CA ALA A 51 -6.89 14.19 -9.08
C ALA A 51 -5.79 15.20 -9.48
N LYS A 52 -4.89 15.56 -8.55
CA LYS A 52 -3.72 16.39 -8.85
C LYS A 52 -2.68 15.62 -9.68
N ALA A 53 -2.55 14.30 -9.47
CA ALA A 53 -1.60 13.44 -10.15
C ALA A 53 -1.92 13.18 -11.63
N ASP A 54 -3.19 13.32 -12.05
CA ASP A 54 -3.56 13.20 -13.47
C ASP A 54 -2.88 14.26 -14.37
N ASN A 55 -2.41 15.36 -13.79
CA ASN A 55 -1.65 16.40 -14.48
C ASN A 55 -0.14 16.12 -14.54
N ILE A 56 0.34 15.03 -13.93
CA ILE A 56 1.75 14.64 -14.04
C ILE A 56 1.95 14.03 -15.44
N PRO A 57 2.89 14.54 -16.26
CA PRO A 57 3.17 13.94 -17.55
C PRO A 57 3.58 12.49 -17.32
N LYS A 58 2.74 11.55 -17.77
CA LYS A 58 3.06 10.13 -17.76
C LYS A 58 4.36 9.97 -18.53
N LYS A 59 5.40 9.44 -17.87
CA LYS A 59 6.65 9.12 -18.56
C LYS A 59 6.30 8.28 -19.78
N ALA A 60 6.83 8.66 -20.94
CA ALA A 60 6.64 7.88 -22.15
C ALA A 60 6.98 6.42 -21.83
N PRO A 61 6.15 5.46 -22.27
CA PRO A 61 6.46 4.07 -22.07
C PRO A 61 7.84 3.79 -22.66
N ASP A 62 8.63 3.04 -21.91
CA ASP A 62 9.95 2.64 -22.36
C ASP A 62 9.82 1.87 -23.68
N GLN A 63 10.45 2.38 -24.73
CA GLN A 63 10.39 1.78 -26.07
C GLN A 63 11.23 0.50 -26.15
N ARG A 64 12.05 0.19 -25.12
CA ARG A 64 12.91 -0.99 -25.11
C ARG A 64 12.10 -2.28 -24.93
N SER A 65 12.33 -3.26 -25.82
CA SER A 65 11.68 -4.56 -25.74
C SER A 65 12.45 -5.55 -24.86
N LEU A 66 11.74 -6.16 -23.91
CA LEU A 66 12.26 -7.24 -23.07
C LEU A 66 12.20 -8.62 -23.74
N LYS A 67 11.59 -8.74 -24.93
CA LYS A 67 11.36 -10.03 -25.60
C LYS A 67 12.42 -10.29 -26.70
N PRO A 68 12.75 -11.57 -26.99
CA PRO A 68 12.31 -12.79 -26.31
C PRO A 68 13.07 -13.02 -24.99
N PHE A 69 12.39 -13.69 -24.04
CA PHE A 69 13.04 -14.15 -22.81
C PHE A 69 13.87 -15.41 -23.13
N PRO A 70 15.12 -15.53 -22.63
CA PRO A 70 15.94 -16.69 -22.92
C PRO A 70 15.33 -17.95 -22.29
N ASN A 71 15.19 -19.02 -23.08
CA ASN A 71 14.71 -20.32 -22.59
C ASN A 71 15.88 -21.08 -21.95
N SER A 72 16.29 -20.71 -20.74
CA SER A 72 17.36 -21.39 -20.02
C SER A 72 16.98 -21.74 -18.58
N VAL A 73 17.40 -22.95 -18.16
CA VAL A 73 17.15 -23.52 -16.82
C VAL A 73 17.77 -22.66 -15.71
N ASN A 74 18.83 -21.91 -16.01
CA ASN A 74 19.54 -21.04 -15.06
C ASN A 74 19.17 -19.55 -15.15
N HIS A 75 18.16 -19.19 -15.96
CA HIS A 75 17.69 -17.80 -16.12
C HIS A 75 18.86 -16.80 -16.17
N GLU A 76 19.73 -16.91 -17.18
CA GLU A 76 20.92 -16.08 -17.42
C GLU A 76 20.98 -14.81 -16.54
N TYR A 77 21.66 -14.91 -15.39
CA TYR A 77 21.91 -13.76 -14.54
C TYR A 77 22.56 -12.66 -15.39
N GLY A 78 21.92 -11.50 -15.46
CA GLY A 78 22.41 -10.37 -16.25
C GLY A 78 22.00 -10.34 -17.74
N TRP A 79 21.07 -11.20 -18.21
CA TRP A 79 20.59 -11.17 -19.61
C TRP A 79 20.03 -9.79 -20.03
N ILE A 80 19.37 -9.08 -19.12
CA ILE A 80 18.89 -7.72 -19.36
C ILE A 80 20.09 -6.78 -19.53
N SER A 81 21.04 -6.84 -18.61
CA SER A 81 22.26 -6.01 -18.61
C SER A 81 23.19 -6.28 -19.80
N ALA A 82 23.14 -7.48 -20.39
CA ALA A 82 23.89 -7.82 -21.60
C ALA A 82 23.44 -6.98 -22.81
N LYS A 83 22.15 -6.63 -22.88
CA LYS A 83 21.58 -5.79 -23.94
C LYS A 83 22.14 -4.36 -23.83
N PRO A 84 22.73 -3.80 -24.90
CA PRO A 84 23.31 -2.44 -24.88
C PRO A 84 22.35 -1.37 -24.36
N ASP A 85 21.06 -1.49 -24.69
CA ASP A 85 20.02 -0.53 -24.30
C ASP A 85 19.76 -0.48 -22.78
N PHE A 86 20.18 -1.50 -22.04
CA PHE A 86 19.95 -1.62 -20.59
C PHE A 86 21.23 -1.54 -19.76
N ARG A 87 22.38 -1.30 -20.39
CA ARG A 87 23.64 -1.06 -19.67
C ARG A 87 23.56 0.25 -18.90
N LEU A 88 24.01 0.23 -17.64
CA LEU A 88 24.05 1.42 -16.78
C LEU A 88 25.25 2.32 -17.07
N GLU A 89 26.30 1.77 -17.71
CA GLU A 89 27.53 2.50 -18.09
C GLU A 89 27.24 3.73 -18.96
N LYS A 90 26.14 3.71 -19.73
CA LYS A 90 25.65 4.86 -20.52
C LYS A 90 25.16 6.05 -19.69
N TYR A 91 25.14 5.94 -18.36
CA TYR A 91 24.84 7.02 -17.43
C TYR A 91 26.00 7.30 -16.48
N GLY A 92 27.23 6.90 -16.86
CA GLY A 92 28.43 7.11 -16.08
C GLY A 92 28.77 8.59 -15.82
N PRO A 93 29.73 8.85 -14.92
CA PRO A 93 30.09 10.19 -14.45
C PRO A 93 30.57 11.14 -15.56
N ASP A 94 31.04 10.62 -16.70
CA ASP A 94 31.46 11.42 -17.87
C ASP A 94 30.29 12.15 -18.57
N ILE A 95 29.05 11.74 -18.31
CA ILE A 95 27.86 12.22 -19.04
C ILE A 95 27.05 13.21 -18.19
N MET A 96 27.19 13.12 -16.87
CA MET A 96 26.58 14.05 -15.91
C MET A 96 27.56 15.19 -15.62
N GLN A 97 27.73 16.12 -16.57
CA GLN A 97 28.35 17.40 -16.24
C GLN A 97 27.48 18.12 -15.20
N ALA A 98 27.99 18.26 -13.98
CA ALA A 98 27.33 19.03 -12.95
C ALA A 98 27.09 20.46 -13.46
N MET A 99 25.85 20.91 -13.41
CA MET A 99 25.50 22.28 -13.77
C MET A 99 26.28 23.23 -12.85
N PRO A 100 26.93 24.29 -13.38
CA PRO A 100 27.68 25.21 -12.53
C PRO A 100 26.74 25.86 -11.52
N LEU A 101 27.22 26.00 -10.28
CA LEU A 101 26.48 26.67 -9.22
C LEU A 101 26.10 28.10 -9.66
N PRO A 102 24.89 28.58 -9.33
CA PRO A 102 24.52 29.97 -9.60
C PRO A 102 25.47 30.90 -8.84
N LYS A 103 25.91 31.99 -9.50
CA LYS A 103 26.75 33.00 -8.87
C LYS A 103 25.93 33.72 -7.80
N SER A 104 26.48 33.85 -6.61
CA SER A 104 25.95 34.75 -5.59
C SER A 104 26.25 36.19 -6.03
N ASP A 105 25.20 36.95 -6.34
CA ASP A 105 25.28 38.42 -6.41
C ASP A 105 25.51 39.03 -5.01
#